data_AF-A0A970H759-F1
#
_entry.id   AF-A0A970H759-F1
#
_cell.length_a   1.000
_cell.length_b   1.000
_cell.length_c   1.000
_cell.angle_alpha   90.00
_cell.angle_beta   90.00
_cell.angle_gamma   90.00
#
_symmetry.space_group_name_H-M   'P 1'
#
loop_
_entity.id
_entity.type
_entity.pdbx_description
1 polymer ?
#
loop_
_entity_poly.entity_id
_entity_poly.type
_entity_poly.pdbx_seq_one_letter_code
_entity_poly.pdbx_strand_id
1 'polypeptide(L)'
;MSAFRLAWRNLGRNRRRTALSLAGVAAGTAALLLTAGFVVFSFRGLSEAMIHGGLGHLEVASAATVAASGATLERPLAAGLDDWRELQAAIEALPRVRAAAPTVHVAGMGSTPDGRTAAFLGLAVDPERERRMGFD
;
A
#
# COMPACT_ATOMS: atom_id res chain seq x y z
N MET A 1 48.92 -31.70 15.26
CA MET A 1 48.47 -30.35 14.82
C MET A 1 47.03 -30.47 14.32
N SER A 2 46.10 -29.64 14.80
CA SER A 2 44.68 -29.76 14.40
C SER A 2 44.45 -29.27 12.96
N ALA A 3 43.61 -29.98 12.21
CA ALA A 3 43.26 -29.67 10.81
C ALA A 3 42.76 -28.23 10.63
N PHE A 4 42.05 -27.69 11.64
CA PHE A 4 41.56 -26.32 11.66
C PHE A 4 42.68 -25.27 11.57
N ARG A 5 43.79 -25.44 12.30
CA ARG A 5 44.96 -24.54 12.23
C ARG A 5 45.64 -24.58 10.86
N LEU A 6 45.67 -25.74 10.21
CA LEU A 6 46.23 -25.90 8.87
C LEU A 6 45.37 -25.18 7.83
N ALA A 7 44.04 -25.36 7.88
CA ALA A 7 43.10 -24.69 6.99
C ALA A 7 43.17 -23.15 7.10
N TRP A 8 43.20 -22.61 8.33
CA TRP A 8 43.29 -21.16 8.58
C TRP A 8 44.58 -20.54 8.02
N ARG A 9 45.73 -21.20 8.24
CA ARG A 9 47.01 -20.74 7.68
C ARG A 9 47.02 -20.79 6.15
N ASN A 10 46.32 -21.77 5.56
CA ASN A 10 46.22 -21.92 4.11
C ASN A 10 45.41 -20.77 3.47
N LEU A 11 44.26 -20.42 4.07
CA LEU A 11 43.48 -19.23 3.67
C LEU A 11 44.32 -17.94 3.74
N GLY A 12 45.04 -17.76 4.85
CA GLY A 12 45.88 -16.57 5.08
C GLY A 12 47.09 -16.46 4.16
N ARG A 13 47.58 -17.58 3.60
CA ARG A 13 48.73 -17.63 2.68
C ARG A 13 48.32 -17.39 1.22
N ASN A 14 47.09 -17.75 0.84
CA ASN A 14 46.57 -17.52 -0.52
C ASN A 14 45.41 -16.50 -0.51
N ARG A 15 45.72 -15.27 -0.06
CA ARG A 15 44.72 -14.22 0.22
C ARG A 15 43.88 -13.83 -0.97
N ARG A 16 44.47 -13.69 -2.17
CA ARG A 16 43.76 -13.25 -3.38
C ARG A 16 42.71 -14.27 -3.82
N ARG A 17 43.06 -15.55 -3.83
CA ARG A 17 42.13 -16.64 -4.18
C ARG A 17 41.01 -16.78 -3.16
N THR A 18 41.36 -16.75 -1.87
CA THR A 18 40.38 -16.81 -0.77
C THR A 18 39.41 -15.62 -0.82
N ALA A 19 39.90 -14.41 -1.06
CA ALA A 19 39.09 -13.21 -1.15
C ALA A 19 38.09 -13.26 -2.32
N LEU A 20 38.52 -13.73 -3.50
CA LEU A 20 37.61 -13.88 -4.65
C LEU A 20 36.49 -14.87 -4.38
N SER A 21 36.79 -16.03 -3.79
CA SER A 21 35.77 -17.02 -3.41
C SER A 21 34.82 -16.48 -2.34
N LEU A 22 35.36 -15.82 -1.31
CA LEU A 22 34.55 -15.22 -0.24
C LEU A 22 33.66 -14.10 -0.77
N ALA A 23 34.16 -13.27 -1.67
CA ALA A 23 33.40 -12.19 -2.30
C ALA A 23 32.21 -12.73 -3.10
N GLY A 24 32.39 -13.83 -3.84
CA GLY A 24 31.28 -14.48 -4.56
C GLY A 24 30.18 -14.97 -3.62
N VAL A 25 30.57 -15.66 -2.53
CA VAL A 25 29.62 -16.13 -1.51
C VAL A 25 28.93 -14.96 -0.81
N ALA A 26 29.68 -13.94 -0.41
CA ALA A 26 29.15 -12.76 0.24
C ALA A 26 28.18 -11.99 -0.65
N ALA A 27 28.53 -11.78 -1.93
CA ALA A 27 27.67 -11.09 -2.89
C ALA A 27 26.36 -11.88 -3.14
N GLY A 28 26.45 -13.20 -3.33
CA GLY A 28 25.25 -14.04 -3.51
C GLY A 28 24.36 -14.06 -2.27
N THR A 29 24.96 -14.15 -1.07
CA THR A 29 24.23 -14.12 0.20
C THR A 29 23.57 -12.75 0.41
N ALA A 30 24.27 -11.66 0.13
CA ALA A 30 23.73 -10.31 0.23
C ALA A 30 22.55 -10.12 -0.73
N ALA A 31 22.67 -10.58 -1.98
CA ALA A 31 21.56 -10.51 -2.95
C ALA A 31 20.32 -11.26 -2.43
N LEU A 32 20.49 -12.49 -1.94
CA LEU A 32 19.38 -13.28 -1.38
C LEU A 32 18.74 -12.61 -0.16
N LEU A 33 19.53 -12.08 0.77
CA LEU A 33 19.04 -11.38 1.96
C LEU A 33 18.29 -10.10 1.60
N LEU A 34 18.80 -9.32 0.65
CA LEU A 34 18.14 -8.11 0.18
C LEU A 34 16.82 -8.43 -0.52
N THR A 35 16.78 -9.45 -1.38
CA THR A 35 15.54 -9.88 -2.03
C THR A 35 14.52 -10.37 -1.00
N ALA A 36 14.92 -11.23 -0.06
CA ALA A 36 14.01 -11.73 0.97
C ALA A 36 13.49 -10.60 1.88
N GLY A 37 14.38 -9.70 2.30
CA GLY A 37 14.02 -8.52 3.08
C GLY A 37 13.07 -7.59 2.33
N PHE A 38 13.33 -7.33 1.05
CA PHE A 38 12.46 -6.54 0.18
C PHE A 38 11.07 -7.16 0.05
N VAL A 39 10.98 -8.48 -0.16
CA VAL A 39 9.70 -9.19 -0.26
C VAL A 39 8.91 -9.06 1.04
N VAL A 40 9.52 -9.37 2.19
CA VAL A 40 8.86 -9.27 3.51
C VAL A 40 8.42 -7.84 3.80
N PHE A 41 9.28 -6.86 3.52
CA PHE A 41 8.97 -5.45 3.69
C PHE A 41 7.82 -5.02 2.80
N SER A 42 7.84 -5.41 1.52
CA SER A 42 6.79 -5.07 0.56
C SER A 42 5.43 -5.64 0.97
N PHE A 43 5.37 -6.91 1.39
CA PHE A 43 4.12 -7.51 1.85
C PHE A 43 3.61 -6.91 3.16
N ARG A 44 4.51 -6.57 4.09
CA ARG A 44 4.11 -5.86 5.31
C ARG A 44 3.58 -4.47 4.98
N GLY A 45 4.28 -3.72 4.13
CA GLY A 45 3.84 -2.40 3.68
C GLY A 45 2.50 -2.47 2.96
N LEU A 46 2.30 -3.48 2.10
CA LEU A 46 1.01 -3.71 1.45
C LEU A 46 -0.09 -4.05 2.46
N SER A 47 0.20 -4.90 3.44
CA SER A 47 -0.78 -5.26 4.48
C SER A 47 -1.18 -4.04 5.31
N GLU A 48 -0.21 -3.24 5.71
CA GLU A 48 -0.44 -1.99 6.44
C GLU A 48 -1.25 -1.00 5.62
N ALA A 49 -0.88 -0.85 4.33
CA ALA A 49 -1.59 -0.01 3.38
C ALA A 49 -3.01 -0.51 3.08
N MET A 50 -3.28 -1.83 3.13
CA MET A 50 -4.65 -2.34 2.98
C MET A 50 -5.49 -2.12 4.24
N ILE A 51 -4.91 -2.25 5.43
CA ILE A 51 -5.59 -2.01 6.71
C ILE A 51 -5.94 -0.52 6.86
N HIS A 52 -4.97 0.37 6.63
CA HIS A 52 -5.13 1.82 6.78
C HIS A 52 -5.63 2.52 5.52
N GLY A 53 -5.56 1.87 4.35
CA GLY A 53 -6.07 2.42 3.08
C GLY A 53 -7.55 2.13 2.82
N GLY A 54 -8.27 1.63 3.83
CA GLY A 54 -9.73 1.52 3.77
C GLY A 54 -10.27 0.25 3.11
N LEU A 55 -9.42 -0.66 2.61
CA LEU A 55 -9.85 -1.88 1.92
C LEU A 55 -10.43 -2.96 2.86
N GLY A 56 -10.29 -2.80 4.18
CA GLY A 56 -10.98 -3.62 5.19
C GLY A 56 -12.38 -3.13 5.56
N HIS A 57 -12.84 -2.00 5.00
CA HIS A 57 -14.13 -1.42 5.30
C HIS A 57 -15.18 -1.89 4.30
N LEU A 58 -16.43 -2.01 4.77
CA LEU A 58 -17.55 -2.29 3.89
C LEU A 58 -17.97 -0.98 3.20
N GLU A 59 -17.86 -0.95 1.88
CA GLU A 59 -18.35 0.16 1.07
C GLU A 59 -19.78 -0.12 0.60
N VAL A 60 -20.64 0.87 0.70
CA VAL A 60 -22.00 0.82 0.16
C VAL A 60 -22.04 1.76 -1.04
N ALA A 61 -22.34 1.20 -2.21
CA ALA A 61 -22.45 1.93 -3.47
C ALA A 61 -23.75 1.58 -4.19
N SER A 62 -24.23 2.48 -5.05
CA SER A 62 -25.39 2.22 -5.89
C SER A 62 -25.09 1.10 -6.90
N ALA A 63 -26.11 0.31 -7.28
CA ALA A 63 -25.95 -0.74 -8.29
C ALA A 63 -25.45 -0.19 -9.63
N ALA A 64 -25.84 1.05 -9.97
CA ALA A 64 -25.36 1.76 -11.16
C ALA A 64 -23.85 2.04 -11.08
N THR A 65 -23.33 2.45 -9.91
CA THR A 65 -21.89 2.68 -9.68
C THR A 65 -21.08 1.40 -9.80
N VAL A 66 -21.59 0.29 -9.26
CA VAL A 66 -20.91 -1.02 -9.34
C VAL A 66 -20.92 -1.55 -10.78
N ALA A 67 -22.04 -1.43 -11.49
CA ALA A 67 -22.17 -1.88 -12.88
C ALA A 67 -21.27 -1.08 -13.83
N ALA A 68 -21.08 0.22 -13.57
CA ALA A 68 -20.29 1.12 -14.41
C ALA A 68 -18.77 0.84 -14.41
N SER A 69 -18.26 -0.07 -13.56
CA SER A 69 -16.90 -0.66 -13.63
C SER A 69 -15.77 0.35 -13.93
N GLY A 70 -15.82 1.55 -13.35
CA GLY A 70 -14.79 2.59 -13.50
C GLY A 70 -15.18 3.80 -14.37
N ALA A 71 -16.25 3.73 -15.16
CA ALA A 71 -16.77 4.89 -15.91
C ALA A 71 -17.33 6.00 -15.00
N THR A 72 -17.54 5.70 -13.72
CA THR A 72 -18.04 6.63 -12.70
C THR A 72 -17.00 7.69 -12.31
N LEU A 73 -15.71 7.48 -12.58
CA LEU A 73 -14.65 8.42 -12.16
C LEU A 73 -14.70 9.77 -12.92
N GLU A 74 -15.25 9.79 -14.13
CA GLU A 74 -15.44 11.01 -14.92
C GLU A 74 -16.69 11.80 -14.50
N ARG A 75 -17.70 11.13 -13.92
CA ARG A 75 -18.94 11.74 -13.41
C ARG A 75 -19.32 11.13 -12.05
N PRO A 76 -18.54 11.42 -11.00
CA PRO A 76 -18.64 10.69 -9.73
C PRO A 76 -19.98 10.88 -8.99
N LEU A 77 -20.69 11.98 -9.25
CA LEU A 77 -22.01 12.24 -8.69
C LEU A 77 -23.16 11.68 -9.55
N ALA A 78 -22.93 11.26 -10.79
CA ALA A 78 -24.00 10.83 -11.69
C ALA A 78 -24.62 9.48 -11.28
N ALA A 79 -23.92 8.68 -10.48
CA ALA A 79 -24.42 7.44 -9.88
C ALA A 79 -24.26 7.45 -8.34
N GLY A 80 -24.17 8.65 -7.76
CA GLY A 80 -24.06 8.84 -6.31
C GLY A 80 -25.28 8.31 -5.54
N LEU A 81 -25.13 8.21 -4.23
CA LEU A 81 -26.25 7.88 -3.33
C LEU A 81 -26.95 9.19 -2.94
N ASP A 82 -28.19 9.38 -3.37
CA ASP A 82 -28.97 10.60 -3.07
C ASP A 82 -29.27 10.71 -1.56
N ASP A 83 -29.71 9.62 -0.93
CA ASP A 83 -30.09 9.56 0.50
C ASP A 83 -28.93 9.15 1.42
N TRP A 84 -27.69 9.48 1.04
CA TRP A 84 -26.49 9.02 1.75
C TRP A 84 -26.47 9.40 3.24
N ARG A 85 -27.09 10.53 3.62
CA ARG A 85 -27.16 10.99 5.02
C ARG A 85 -28.05 10.10 5.88
N GLU A 86 -29.21 9.72 5.38
CA GLU A 86 -30.14 8.84 6.09
C GLU A 86 -29.56 7.43 6.18
N LEU A 87 -28.97 6.95 5.08
CA LEU A 87 -28.27 5.67 5.04
C LEU A 87 -27.11 5.62 6.03
N GLN A 88 -26.30 6.68 6.10
CA GLN A 88 -25.20 6.77 7.06
C GLN A 88 -25.72 6.71 8.50
N ALA A 89 -26.76 7.45 8.84
CA ALA A 89 -27.35 7.42 10.18
C ALA A 89 -27.90 6.02 10.54
N ALA A 90 -28.54 5.34 9.59
CA ALA A 90 -29.02 3.98 9.76
C ALA A 90 -27.89 2.96 9.97
N ILE A 91 -26.77 3.12 9.24
CA ILE A 91 -25.59 2.26 9.37
C ILE A 91 -24.89 2.50 10.73
N GLU A 92 -24.75 3.75 11.16
CA GLU A 92 -24.15 4.09 12.46
C GLU A 92 -24.98 3.61 13.65
N ALA A 93 -26.29 3.41 13.48
CA ALA A 93 -27.15 2.85 14.51
C ALA A 93 -26.91 1.35 14.76
N LEU A 94 -26.18 0.65 13.90
CA LEU A 94 -25.90 -0.77 14.06
C LEU A 94 -24.85 -1.01 15.16
N PRO A 95 -25.07 -1.93 16.12
CA PRO A 95 -24.20 -2.10 17.28
C PRO A 95 -22.78 -2.64 16.97
N ARG A 96 -22.53 -3.10 15.74
CA ARG A 96 -21.21 -3.58 15.29
C ARG A 96 -20.45 -2.55 14.45
N VAL A 97 -21.05 -1.40 14.15
CA VAL A 97 -20.45 -0.34 13.35
C VAL A 97 -19.83 0.69 14.28
N ARG A 98 -18.54 0.99 14.09
CA ARG A 98 -17.83 2.01 14.88
C ARG A 98 -18.12 3.42 14.39
N ALA A 99 -18.13 3.61 13.07
CA ALA A 99 -18.39 4.88 12.40
C ALA A 99 -18.71 4.62 10.92
N ALA A 100 -19.41 5.55 10.27
CA ALA A 100 -19.59 5.59 8.83
C ALA A 100 -19.20 6.98 8.29
N ALA A 101 -18.56 7.01 7.13
CA ALA A 101 -18.00 8.21 6.51
C ALA A 101 -18.32 8.19 5.02
N PRO A 102 -18.74 9.33 4.44
CA PRO A 102 -18.96 9.43 3.02
C PRO A 102 -17.62 9.60 2.30
N THR A 103 -17.47 8.93 1.16
CA THR A 103 -16.27 9.02 0.34
C THR A 103 -16.68 9.29 -1.11
N VAL A 104 -16.01 10.24 -1.75
CA VAL A 104 -16.23 10.54 -3.18
C VAL A 104 -14.89 10.50 -3.91
N HIS A 105 -14.78 9.60 -4.87
CA HIS A 105 -13.63 9.51 -5.77
C HIS A 105 -13.85 10.44 -6.97
N VAL A 106 -12.87 11.28 -7.30
CA VAL A 106 -12.94 12.20 -8.45
C VAL A 106 -11.70 12.00 -9.30
N ALA A 107 -11.85 11.82 -10.61
CA ALA A 107 -10.72 11.87 -11.54
C ALA A 107 -10.82 13.12 -12.41
N GLY A 108 -9.68 13.73 -12.74
CA GLY A 108 -9.64 14.91 -13.60
C GLY A 108 -8.26 15.21 -14.14
N MET A 109 -8.16 16.30 -14.89
CA MET A 109 -6.88 16.88 -15.31
C MET A 109 -6.66 18.21 -14.61
N GLY A 110 -5.50 18.37 -13.98
CA GLY A 110 -5.06 19.61 -13.37
C GLY A 110 -3.91 20.20 -14.16
N SER A 111 -3.96 21.51 -14.41
CA SER A 111 -2.87 22.24 -15.06
C SER A 111 -2.22 23.21 -14.09
N THR A 112 -0.89 23.22 -14.05
CA THR A 112 -0.13 24.22 -13.28
C THR A 112 -0.04 25.54 -14.07
N PRO A 113 0.20 26.68 -13.41
CA PRO A 113 0.43 27.97 -14.09
C PRO A 113 1.52 27.92 -15.17
N ASP A 114 2.51 27.02 -15.01
CA ASP A 114 3.60 26.79 -15.95
C ASP A 114 3.19 25.98 -17.21
N GLY A 115 1.90 25.69 -17.38
CA GLY A 115 1.36 24.97 -18.54
C GLY A 115 1.51 23.44 -18.51
N ARG A 116 2.02 22.85 -17.42
CA ARG A 116 2.07 21.39 -17.26
C ARG A 116 0.70 20.87 -16.87
N THR A 117 0.18 19.90 -17.61
CA THR A 117 -1.08 19.21 -17.31
C THR A 117 -0.81 17.79 -16.86
N ALA A 118 -1.45 17.37 -15.78
CA ALA A 118 -1.38 16.01 -15.26
C ALA A 118 -2.79 15.51 -14.89
N ALA A 119 -3.01 14.22 -15.06
CA ALA A 119 -4.18 13.58 -14.49
C ALA A 119 -4.05 13.52 -12.97
N PHE A 120 -5.14 13.74 -12.24
CA PHE A 120 -5.20 13.55 -10.80
C PHE A 120 -6.40 12.68 -10.44
N LEU A 121 -6.21 11.93 -9.35
CA LEU A 121 -7.28 11.25 -8.62
C LEU A 121 -7.39 11.94 -7.27
N GLY A 122 -8.55 12.54 -7.02
CA GLY A 122 -8.91 13.16 -5.74
C GLY A 122 -9.83 12.25 -4.96
N LEU A 123 -9.66 12.25 -3.65
CA LEU A 123 -10.56 11.60 -2.70
C LEU A 123 -11.16 12.70 -1.81
N ALA A 124 -12.48 12.83 -1.83
CA ALA A 124 -13.18 13.69 -0.88
C ALA A 124 -13.59 12.84 0.33
N VAL A 125 -13.14 13.26 1.51
CA VAL A 125 -13.31 12.55 2.79
C VAL A 125 -13.78 13.50 3.88
N ASP A 126 -14.36 12.95 4.96
CA ASP A 126 -14.68 13.70 6.19
C ASP A 126 -13.61 13.40 7.27
N PRO A 127 -12.67 14.33 7.55
CA PRO A 127 -11.53 14.08 8.43
C PRO A 127 -11.91 13.74 9.88
N GLU A 128 -13.03 14.27 10.39
CA GLU A 128 -13.48 14.00 11.76
C GLU A 128 -14.14 12.62 11.87
N ARG A 129 -14.72 12.11 10.78
CA ARG A 129 -15.30 10.76 10.73
C ARG A 129 -14.23 9.70 10.50
N GLU A 130 -13.25 9.95 9.63
CA GLU A 130 -12.15 9.03 9.39
C GLU A 130 -11.32 8.76 10.65
N ARG A 131 -11.03 9.79 11.44
CA ARG A 131 -10.37 9.63 12.75
C ARG A 131 -11.15 8.71 13.70
N ARG A 132 -12.49 8.73 13.67
CA ARG A 132 -13.32 7.84 14.49
C ARG A 132 -13.31 6.39 14.02
N MET A 133 -13.01 6.15 12.75
CA MET A 133 -12.87 4.80 12.19
C MET A 133 -11.52 4.17 12.55
N GLY A 134 -10.52 4.99 12.87
CA GLY A 134 -9.14 4.58 13.12
C GLY A 134 -8.21 4.83 11.95
N PHE A 135 -8.56 5.76 11.05
CA PHE A 135 -7.62 6.32 10.09
C PHE A 135 -6.86 7.49 10.76
N ASP A 136 -5.52 7.39 10.78
CA ASP A 136 -4.59 8.42 11.30
C ASP A 136 -3.94 9.20 10.15
#